data_AF-A0A846K494-F1
#
_entry.id   AF-A0A846K494-F1
#
_cell.length_a   1.000
_cell.length_b   1.000
_cell.length_c   1.000
_cell.angle_alpha   90.00
_cell.angle_beta   90.00
_cell.angle_gamma   90.00
#
_symmetry.space_group_name_H-M   'P 1'
#
loop_
_entity.id
_entity.type
_entity.pdbx_description
1 polymer ?
#
loop_
_entity_poly.entity_id
_entity_poly.type
_entity_poly.pdbx_seq_one_letter_code
_entity_poly.pdbx_strand_id
1 'polypeptide(L)'
;MNETEEIKICKKCGNEYPNNKNYFSKKGNKLRDICKKCDNYSRKERANKERKSLSKSRIVLTEKEERSFSKKAAQFNMSKADFLKLVILKAEAETFIKIDSRCFDIFNSQIMGIATNINQIAHVCNATKSVYQTDIEDLRMEFKNIREWQRKLEEEFKMIDTSIKYTNEILTFDNI
;
A
#
# COMPACT_ATOMS: atom_id res chain seq x y z
N MET A 1 6.47 -41.52 54.04
CA MET A 1 5.48 -40.42 54.12
C MET A 1 5.12 -40.07 52.69
N ASN A 2 3.90 -40.39 52.25
CA ASN A 2 3.46 -40.05 50.90
C ASN A 2 3.19 -38.55 50.86
N GLU A 3 4.04 -37.79 50.18
CA GLU A 3 3.78 -36.39 49.86
C GLU A 3 2.47 -36.34 49.05
N THR A 4 1.40 -35.85 49.67
CA THR A 4 0.16 -35.56 48.95
C THR A 4 0.46 -34.46 47.95
N GLU A 5 0.65 -34.84 46.68
CA GLU A 5 0.80 -33.89 45.57
C GLU A 5 -0.37 -32.90 45.62
N GLU A 6 -0.06 -31.61 45.72
CA GLU A 6 -1.07 -30.55 45.75
C GLU A 6 -1.94 -30.67 44.49
N ILE A 7 -3.25 -30.85 44.65
CA ILE A 7 -4.19 -31.03 43.53
C ILE A 7 -4.66 -29.65 43.05
N LYS A 8 -4.61 -29.44 41.73
CA LYS A 8 -5.10 -28.23 41.06
C LYS A 8 -6.23 -28.58 40.08
N ILE A 9 -7.33 -27.83 40.17
CA ILE A 9 -8.47 -27.99 39.28
C ILE A 9 -8.28 -27.15 38.01
N CYS A 10 -8.51 -27.76 36.84
CA CYS A 10 -8.50 -27.05 35.58
C CYS A 10 -9.76 -26.18 35.43
N LYS A 11 -9.60 -24.86 35.25
CA LYS A 11 -10.72 -23.91 35.06
C LYS A 11 -11.59 -24.18 33.83
N LYS A 12 -11.11 -24.94 32.84
CA LYS A 12 -11.85 -25.19 31.57
C LYS A 12 -12.61 -26.52 31.57
N CYS A 13 -12.03 -27.59 32.10
CA CYS A 13 -12.68 -28.91 32.09
C CYS A 13 -13.14 -29.39 33.46
N GLY A 14 -12.88 -28.66 34.55
CA GLY A 14 -13.29 -29.03 35.91
C GLY A 14 -12.53 -30.22 36.51
N ASN A 15 -11.73 -30.94 35.73
CA ASN A 15 -10.96 -32.09 36.21
C ASN A 15 -9.81 -31.67 37.15
N GLU A 16 -9.56 -32.54 38.12
CA GLU A 16 -8.45 -32.48 39.07
C GLU A 16 -7.17 -33.07 38.48
N TYR A 17 -6.06 -32.35 38.64
CA TYR A 17 -4.74 -32.80 38.22
C TYR A 17 -3.69 -32.42 39.27
N PRO A 18 -2.59 -33.18 39.39
CA PRO A 18 -1.44 -32.74 40.18
C PRO A 18 -0.94 -31.35 39.75
N ASN A 19 -0.64 -30.48 40.71
CA ASN A 19 -0.15 -29.11 40.50
C ASN A 19 1.32 -29.07 40.06
N ASN A 20 1.61 -29.68 38.92
CA ASN A 20 2.96 -29.80 38.39
C ASN A 20 3.01 -29.46 36.90
N LYS A 21 4.24 -29.37 36.38
CA LYS A 21 4.51 -29.02 34.97
C LYS A 21 4.06 -30.10 33.99
N ASN A 22 3.70 -31.31 34.44
CA ASN A 22 3.24 -32.37 33.54
C ASN A 22 1.85 -32.05 33.02
N TYR A 23 0.97 -31.53 33.89
CA TYR A 23 -0.43 -31.24 33.57
C TYR A 23 -0.71 -29.78 33.23
N PHE A 24 0.10 -28.83 33.72
CA PHE A 24 -0.08 -27.40 33.47
C PHE A 24 1.15 -26.76 32.82
N SER A 25 0.92 -25.87 31.84
CA SER A 25 1.99 -25.08 31.22
C SER A 25 2.38 -23.91 32.14
N LYS A 26 3.63 -23.43 32.05
CA LYS A 26 4.05 -22.22 32.76
C LYS A 26 3.64 -20.94 32.03
N LYS A 27 3.42 -19.86 32.80
CA LYS A 27 3.38 -18.47 32.35
C LYS A 27 4.25 -17.66 33.31
N GLY A 28 5.50 -17.41 32.92
CA GLY A 28 6.52 -16.90 33.84
C GLY A 28 6.80 -17.90 34.97
N ASN A 29 6.76 -17.43 36.22
CA ASN A 29 7.04 -18.26 37.40
C ASN A 29 5.85 -19.10 37.88
N LYS A 30 4.63 -18.86 37.38
CA LYS A 30 3.41 -19.54 37.84
C LYS A 30 2.91 -20.57 36.81
N LEU A 31 2.29 -21.66 37.30
CA LEU A 31 1.56 -22.61 36.46
C LEU A 31 0.21 -22.02 36.05
N ARG A 32 -0.17 -22.20 34.79
CA ARG A 32 -1.46 -21.75 34.25
C ARG A 32 -2.62 -22.46 34.95
N ASP A 33 -3.81 -21.87 34.88
CA ASP A 33 -5.03 -22.40 35.50
C ASP A 33 -5.80 -23.37 34.61
N ILE A 34 -5.29 -23.61 33.40
CA ILE A 34 -5.88 -24.49 32.40
C ILE A 34 -4.88 -25.61 32.12
N CYS A 35 -5.36 -26.85 32.14
CA CYS A 35 -4.51 -28.00 31.84
C CYS A 35 -4.04 -27.99 30.38
N LYS A 36 -2.90 -28.62 30.10
CA LYS A 36 -2.30 -28.68 28.76
C LYS A 36 -3.26 -29.21 27.70
N LYS A 37 -4.10 -30.20 28.03
CA LYS A 37 -5.09 -30.76 27.10
C LYS A 37 -6.07 -29.68 26.64
N CYS A 38 -6.65 -28.93 27.58
CA CYS A 38 -7.56 -27.84 27.31
C CYS A 38 -6.89 -26.65 26.59
N ASP A 39 -5.64 -26.33 26.94
CA ASP A 39 -4.87 -25.29 26.25
C ASP A 39 -4.61 -25.69 24.79
N ASN A 40 -4.17 -26.93 24.54
CA ASN A 40 -3.96 -27.47 23.20
C ASN A 40 -5.24 -27.47 22.37
N TYR A 41 -6.35 -27.92 22.95
CA TYR A 41 -7.65 -27.90 22.29
C TYR A 41 -8.05 -26.46 21.90
N SER A 42 -7.90 -25.49 22.81
CA SER A 42 -8.20 -24.08 22.54
C SER A 42 -7.31 -23.48 21.45
N ARG A 43 -6.02 -23.83 21.42
CA ARG A 43 -5.10 -23.41 20.35
C ARG A 43 -5.51 -24.00 19.00
N LYS A 44 -5.90 -25.28 18.98
CA LYS A 44 -6.38 -25.96 17.78
C LYS A 44 -7.69 -25.33 17.26
N GLU A 45 -8.60 -24.97 18.16
CA GLU A 45 -9.83 -24.23 17.81
C GLU A 45 -9.52 -22.87 17.20
N ARG A 46 -8.61 -22.07 17.80
CA ARG A 46 -8.20 -20.77 17.25
C ARG A 46 -7.58 -20.90 15.86
N ALA A 47 -6.63 -21.81 15.71
CA ALA A 47 -6.00 -22.09 14.42
C ALA A 47 -7.03 -22.53 13.36
N ASN A 48 -8.03 -23.34 13.75
CA ASN A 48 -9.11 -23.74 12.86
C ASN A 48 -10.04 -22.57 12.50
N LYS A 49 -10.34 -21.68 13.44
CA LYS A 49 -11.16 -20.49 13.19
C LYS A 49 -10.45 -19.52 12.23
N GLU A 50 -9.16 -19.27 12.46
CA GLU A 50 -8.31 -18.49 11.55
C GLU A 50 -8.26 -19.11 10.16
N ARG A 51 -8.07 -20.44 10.06
CA ARG A 51 -8.09 -21.15 8.77
C ARG A 51 -9.43 -21.04 8.05
N LYS A 52 -10.55 -21.04 8.78
CA LYS A 52 -11.90 -20.86 8.19
C LYS A 52 -12.12 -19.44 7.67
N SER A 53 -11.43 -18.44 8.21
CA SER A 53 -11.47 -17.06 7.70
C SER A 53 -10.48 -16.77 6.56
N LEU A 54 -9.60 -17.72 6.20
CA LEU A 54 -8.69 -17.54 5.07
C LEU A 54 -9.44 -17.68 3.74
N SER A 55 -9.41 -16.64 2.92
CA SER A 55 -9.78 -16.73 1.52
C SER A 55 -8.62 -17.28 0.69
N LYS A 56 -8.92 -18.09 -0.32
CA LYS A 56 -7.93 -18.57 -1.30
C LYS A 56 -8.05 -17.71 -2.55
N SER A 57 -6.97 -17.02 -2.90
CA SER A 57 -6.88 -16.24 -4.13
C SER A 57 -5.86 -16.87 -5.08
N ARG A 58 -6.20 -16.95 -6.37
CA ARG A 58 -5.29 -17.38 -7.43
C ARG A 58 -4.92 -16.16 -8.28
N ILE A 59 -3.63 -15.96 -8.50
CA ILE A 59 -3.10 -14.94 -9.41
C ILE A 59 -2.45 -15.66 -10.58
N VAL A 60 -2.76 -15.22 -11.79
CA VAL A 60 -2.14 -15.70 -13.02
C VAL A 60 -1.26 -14.58 -13.54
N LEU A 61 0.00 -14.90 -13.81
CA LEU A 61 1.01 -13.95 -14.28
C LEU A 61 1.53 -14.40 -15.64
N THR A 62 1.84 -13.44 -16.50
CA THR A 62 2.64 -13.70 -17.70
C THR A 62 4.06 -14.06 -17.31
N GLU A 63 4.82 -14.66 -18.24
CA GLU A 63 6.20 -15.09 -17.96
C GLU A 63 7.12 -13.92 -17.55
N LYS A 64 6.91 -12.74 -18.16
CA LYS A 64 7.67 -11.52 -17.83
C LYS A 64 7.35 -11.01 -16.43
N GLU A 65 6.07 -11.03 -16.05
CA GLU A 65 5.62 -10.62 -14.72
C GLU A 65 6.13 -11.60 -13.67
N GLU A 66 6.07 -12.90 -13.92
CA GLU A 66 6.55 -13.94 -13.02
C GLU A 66 8.06 -13.84 -12.76
N ARG A 67 8.86 -13.59 -13.80
CA ARG A 67 10.31 -13.34 -13.66
C ARG A 67 10.57 -12.12 -12.79
N SER A 68 9.85 -11.02 -13.05
CA SER A 68 10.00 -9.77 -12.30
C SER A 68 9.59 -9.94 -10.83
N PHE A 69 8.48 -10.63 -10.60
CA PHE A 69 7.94 -10.91 -9.27
C PHE A 69 8.88 -11.83 -8.47
N SER A 70 9.36 -12.92 -9.09
CA SER A 70 10.31 -13.85 -8.49
C SER A 70 11.62 -13.17 -8.10
N LYS A 71 12.15 -12.32 -9.00
CA LYS A 71 13.38 -11.56 -8.75
C LYS A 71 13.21 -10.62 -7.55
N LYS A 72 12.10 -9.89 -7.47
CA LYS A 72 11.82 -9.00 -6.34
C LYS A 72 11.64 -9.78 -5.03
N ALA A 73 10.86 -10.86 -5.03
CA ALA A 73 10.70 -11.69 -3.82
C ALA A 73 12.04 -12.22 -3.30
N ALA A 74 12.94 -12.65 -4.19
CA ALA A 74 14.29 -13.10 -3.84
C ALA A 74 15.16 -11.97 -3.27
N GLN A 75 15.07 -10.74 -3.81
CA GLN A 75 15.80 -9.58 -3.28
C GLN A 75 15.43 -9.27 -1.82
N PHE A 76 14.18 -9.53 -1.43
CA PHE A 76 13.72 -9.35 -0.05
C PHE A 76 13.91 -10.61 0.82
N ASN A 77 14.52 -11.68 0.31
CA ASN A 77 14.66 -12.98 0.98
C ASN A 77 13.31 -13.55 1.45
N MET A 78 12.25 -13.34 0.68
CA MET A 78 10.89 -13.78 1.02
C MET A 78 10.39 -14.86 0.06
N SER A 79 9.45 -15.67 0.55
CA SER A 79 8.63 -16.50 -0.33
C SER A 79 7.76 -15.59 -1.21
N LYS A 80 7.40 -16.08 -2.40
CA LYS A 80 6.46 -15.40 -3.31
C LYS A 80 5.15 -15.02 -2.61
N ALA A 81 4.62 -15.90 -1.77
CA ALA A 81 3.38 -15.66 -1.05
C ALA A 81 3.53 -14.55 0.00
N ASP A 82 4.64 -14.51 0.73
CA ASP A 82 4.86 -13.50 1.77
C ASP A 82 5.19 -12.14 1.16
N PHE A 83 5.94 -12.14 0.04
CA PHE A 83 6.16 -10.94 -0.74
C PHE A 83 4.85 -10.37 -1.29
N LEU A 84 3.93 -11.21 -1.78
CA LEU A 84 2.61 -10.76 -2.21
C LEU A 84 1.80 -10.13 -1.06
N LYS A 85 1.80 -10.74 0.13
CA LYS A 85 1.12 -10.18 1.31
C LYS A 85 1.71 -8.83 1.69
N LEU A 86 3.04 -8.70 1.67
CA LEU A 86 3.71 -7.44 1.93
C LEU A 86 3.31 -6.36 0.93
N VAL A 87 3.25 -6.70 -0.37
CA VAL A 87 2.83 -5.77 -1.42
C VAL A 87 1.37 -5.37 -1.24
N ILE A 88 0.47 -6.28 -0.87
CA ILE A 88 -0.95 -5.95 -0.61
C ILE A 88 -1.06 -4.99 0.58
N LEU A 89 -0.37 -5.27 1.69
CA LEU A 89 -0.38 -4.40 2.87
C LEU A 89 0.22 -3.02 2.56
N LYS A 90 1.30 -2.97 1.79
CA LYS A 90 1.87 -1.71 1.32
C LYS A 90 0.94 -0.97 0.37
N ALA A 91 0.26 -1.66 -0.54
CA ALA A 91 -0.70 -1.06 -1.46
C ALA A 91 -1.96 -0.53 -0.76
N GLU A 92 -2.31 -1.08 0.40
CA GLU A 92 -3.40 -0.58 1.26
C GLU A 92 -2.95 0.64 2.07
N ALA A 93 -1.70 0.66 2.54
CA ALA A 93 -1.11 1.76 3.30
C ALA A 93 -0.68 2.95 2.44
N GLU A 94 -0.06 2.67 1.29
CA GLU A 94 0.18 3.62 0.22
C GLU A 94 -1.14 3.75 -0.53
N THR A 95 -1.99 4.68 -0.10
CA THR A 95 -3.08 5.19 -0.94
C THR A 95 -2.46 5.48 -2.30
N PHE A 96 -2.69 4.61 -3.28
CA PHE A 96 -2.36 4.89 -4.66
C PHE A 96 -3.16 6.14 -5.01
N ILE A 97 -2.55 7.30 -4.85
CA ILE A 97 -3.07 8.55 -5.35
C ILE A 97 -3.09 8.32 -6.84
N LYS A 98 -4.27 7.95 -7.33
CA LYS A 98 -4.53 7.79 -8.75
C LYS A 98 -4.41 9.20 -9.30
N ILE A 99 -3.21 9.56 -9.74
CA ILE A 99 -2.97 10.81 -10.43
C ILE A 99 -3.87 10.78 -11.64
N ASP A 100 -4.84 11.68 -11.67
CA ASP A 100 -5.82 11.73 -12.73
C ASP A 100 -5.11 12.12 -14.02
N SER A 101 -4.85 11.15 -14.91
CA SER A 101 -4.13 11.39 -16.15
C SER A 101 -4.79 12.45 -17.03
N ARG A 102 -6.10 12.72 -16.80
CA ARG A 102 -6.86 13.75 -17.50
C ARG A 102 -6.25 15.14 -17.35
N CYS A 103 -5.57 15.46 -16.24
CA CYS A 103 -4.92 16.77 -16.09
C CYS A 103 -3.75 16.93 -17.07
N PHE A 104 -2.99 15.86 -17.34
CA PHE A 104 -1.93 15.86 -18.35
C PHE A 104 -2.48 15.88 -19.78
N ASP A 105 -3.57 15.15 -20.03
CA ASP A 105 -4.20 15.12 -21.35
C ASP A 105 -4.72 16.51 -21.75
N ILE A 106 -5.34 17.23 -20.80
CA ILE A 106 -5.79 18.62 -20.99
C ILE A 106 -4.59 19.53 -21.24
N PHE A 107 -3.54 19.43 -20.43
CA PHE A 107 -2.34 20.25 -20.60
C PHE A 107 -1.67 20.04 -21.96
N ASN A 108 -1.51 18.77 -22.38
CA ASN A 108 -0.93 18.41 -23.68
C ASN A 108 -1.78 18.89 -24.85
N SER A 109 -3.11 18.73 -24.78
CA SER A 109 -4.03 19.19 -25.82
C SER A 109 -3.90 20.70 -26.05
N GLN A 110 -3.70 21.47 -24.99
CA GLN A 110 -3.58 22.92 -25.07
C GLN A 110 -2.24 23.36 -25.64
N ILE A 111 -1.13 22.72 -25.24
CA ILE A 111 0.19 22.94 -25.87
C ILE A 111 0.13 22.67 -27.37
N MET A 112 -0.54 21.60 -27.79
CA MET A 112 -0.70 21.26 -29.20
C MET A 112 -1.53 22.29 -29.97
N GLY A 113 -2.57 22.86 -29.34
CA GLY A 113 -3.33 23.98 -29.92
C GLY A 113 -2.44 25.20 -30.19
N ILE A 114 -1.60 25.55 -29.22
CA ILE A 114 -0.67 26.69 -29.32
C ILE A 114 0.38 26.47 -30.39
N ALA A 115 0.96 25.27 -30.45
CA ALA A 115 1.91 24.90 -31.50
C ALA A 115 1.28 25.02 -32.90
N THR A 116 0.00 24.66 -33.02
CA THR A 116 -0.75 24.79 -34.27
C THR A 116 -0.94 26.27 -34.66
N ASN A 117 -1.31 27.12 -33.71
CA ASN A 117 -1.48 28.55 -33.96
C ASN A 117 -0.15 29.24 -34.33
N ILE A 118 0.94 28.91 -33.63
CA ILE A 118 2.29 29.39 -33.97
C ILE A 118 2.66 29.00 -35.40
N ASN A 119 2.39 27.75 -35.80
CA ASN A 119 2.65 27.30 -37.17
C ASN A 119 1.82 28.06 -38.20
N GLN A 120 0.56 28.39 -37.90
CA GLN A 120 -0.27 29.19 -38.80
C GLN A 120 0.27 30.62 -38.97
N ILE A 121 0.67 31.26 -37.87
CA ILE A 121 1.27 32.61 -37.90
C ILE A 121 2.58 32.59 -38.67
N ALA A 122 3.40 31.55 -38.49
CA ALA A 122 4.64 31.37 -39.25
C ALA A 122 4.36 31.21 -40.76
N HIS A 123 3.33 30.45 -41.15
CA HIS A 123 2.92 30.31 -42.54
C HIS A 123 2.44 31.62 -43.15
N VAL A 124 1.58 32.37 -42.43
CA VAL A 124 1.09 33.69 -42.88
C VAL A 124 2.25 34.66 -43.02
N CYS A 125 3.11 34.79 -42.01
CA CYS A 125 4.29 35.65 -42.04
C CYS A 125 5.25 35.28 -43.19
N ASN A 126 5.43 33.99 -43.47
CA ASN A 126 6.26 33.55 -44.60
C ASN A 126 5.67 33.96 -45.95
N ALA A 127 4.34 33.92 -46.08
CA ALA A 127 3.61 34.25 -47.31
C ALA A 127 3.46 35.77 -47.53
N THR A 128 3.15 36.53 -46.49
CA THR A 128 2.82 37.97 -46.58
C THR A 128 3.98 38.88 -46.17
N LYS A 129 5.03 38.34 -45.55
CA LYS A 129 6.13 39.10 -44.91
C LYS A 129 5.65 40.08 -43.83
N SER A 130 4.44 39.89 -43.33
CA SER A 130 3.83 40.73 -42.28
C SER A 130 3.26 39.85 -41.18
N VAL A 131 3.24 40.39 -39.96
CA VAL A 131 2.60 39.75 -38.80
C VAL A 131 1.46 40.65 -38.36
N TYR A 132 0.26 40.08 -38.17
CA TYR A 132 -0.88 40.84 -37.70
C TYR A 132 -0.80 41.03 -36.18
N GLN A 133 -1.17 42.21 -35.71
CA GLN A 133 -1.19 42.54 -34.29
C GLN A 133 -2.14 41.61 -33.51
N THR A 134 -3.26 41.22 -34.12
CA THR A 134 -4.24 40.27 -33.57
C THR A 134 -3.61 38.92 -33.26
N ASP A 135 -2.75 38.41 -34.16
CA ASP A 135 -2.05 37.13 -33.97
C ASP A 135 -1.12 37.16 -32.75
N ILE A 136 -0.46 38.30 -32.52
CA ILE A 136 0.41 38.50 -31.34
C ILE A 136 -0.42 38.57 -30.04
N GLU A 137 -1.60 39.18 -30.10
CA GLU A 137 -2.50 39.29 -28.96
C GLU A 137 -3.09 37.92 -28.57
N ASP A 138 -3.48 37.12 -29.55
CA ASP A 138 -3.98 35.76 -29.34
C ASP A 138 -2.90 34.86 -28.73
N LEU A 139 -1.67 34.89 -29.26
CA LEU A 139 -0.55 34.15 -28.66
C LEU A 139 -0.28 34.58 -27.22
N ARG A 140 -0.32 35.90 -26.92
CA ARG A 140 -0.13 36.40 -25.55
C ARG A 140 -1.19 35.89 -24.59
N MET A 141 -2.43 35.76 -25.04
CA MET A 141 -3.54 35.23 -24.26
C MET A 141 -3.34 33.72 -23.99
N GLU A 142 -2.97 32.95 -25.00
CA GLU A 142 -2.68 31.52 -24.84
C GLU A 142 -1.50 31.25 -23.90
N PHE A 143 -0.43 32.06 -23.98
CA PHE A 143 0.69 31.98 -23.05
C PHE A 143 0.32 32.29 -21.59
N LYS A 144 -0.66 33.18 -21.36
CA LYS A 144 -1.21 33.42 -20.01
C LYS A 144 -1.95 32.19 -19.49
N ASN A 145 -2.74 31.53 -20.35
CA ASN A 145 -3.49 30.32 -20.00
C ASN A 145 -2.54 29.16 -19.64
N ILE A 146 -1.45 28.94 -20.39
CA ILE A 146 -0.39 27.98 -20.01
C ILE A 146 0.11 28.26 -18.60
N ARG A 147 0.46 29.53 -18.32
CA ARG A 147 1.06 29.92 -17.04
C ARG A 147 0.12 29.73 -15.86
N GLU A 148 -1.18 29.76 -16.10
CA GLU A 148 -2.18 29.45 -15.07
C GLU A 148 -2.34 27.95 -14.87
N TRP A 149 -2.37 27.16 -15.95
CA TRP A 149 -2.41 25.69 -15.84
C TRP A 149 -1.16 25.10 -15.22
N GLN A 150 0.02 25.63 -15.55
CA GLN A 150 1.27 25.22 -14.92
C GLN A 150 1.20 25.42 -13.40
N ARG A 151 0.66 26.56 -12.94
CA ARG A 151 0.46 26.82 -11.50
C ARG A 151 -0.52 25.83 -10.86
N LYS A 152 -1.64 25.52 -11.53
CA LYS A 152 -2.61 24.52 -11.03
C LYS A 152 -1.98 23.13 -10.92
N LEU A 153 -1.19 22.70 -11.91
CA LEU A 153 -0.44 21.45 -11.86
C LEU A 153 0.58 21.46 -10.71
N GLU A 154 1.34 22.54 -10.54
CA GLU A 154 2.31 22.68 -9.44
C GLU A 154 1.63 22.62 -8.05
N GLU A 155 0.43 23.18 -7.91
CA GLU A 155 -0.38 23.09 -6.68
C GLU A 155 -0.84 21.66 -6.41
N GLU A 156 -1.35 20.95 -7.42
CA GLU A 156 -1.72 19.54 -7.30
C GLU A 156 -0.52 18.67 -6.90
N PHE A 157 0.65 18.89 -7.51
CA PHE A 157 1.88 18.20 -7.15
C PHE A 157 2.34 18.50 -5.72
N LYS A 158 2.23 19.75 -5.24
CA LYS A 158 2.55 20.10 -3.85
C LYS A 158 1.64 19.40 -2.86
N MET A 159 0.34 19.29 -3.15
CA MET A 159 -0.61 18.57 -2.31
C MET A 159 -0.26 17.08 -2.21
N ILE A 160 0.18 16.49 -3.32
CA ILE A 160 0.66 15.09 -3.38
C ILE A 160 1.95 14.92 -2.57
N ASP A 161 2.95 15.77 -2.78
CA ASP A 161 4.23 15.70 -2.06
C ASP A 161 4.06 15.88 -0.54
N THR A 162 3.16 16.79 -0.13
CA THR A 162 2.80 16.98 1.28
C THR A 162 2.10 15.75 1.86
N SER A 163 1.19 15.14 1.09
CA SER A 163 0.50 13.91 1.50
C SER A 163 1.46 12.71 1.62
N ILE A 164 2.45 12.61 0.72
CA ILE A 164 3.51 11.59 0.74
C ILE A 164 4.45 11.81 1.93
N LYS A 165 4.83 13.06 2.24
CA LYS A 165 5.64 13.38 3.41
C LYS A 165 4.93 13.01 4.71
N TYR A 166 3.65 13.37 4.84
CA TYR A 166 2.85 13.04 6.01
C TYR A 166 2.68 11.53 6.20
N THR A 167 2.49 10.76 5.13
CA THR A 167 2.45 9.28 5.21
C THR A 167 3.80 8.69 5.60
N ASN A 168 4.91 9.21 5.07
CA ASN A 168 6.26 8.74 5.45
C ASN A 168 6.61 9.09 6.91
N GLU A 169 6.21 10.26 7.42
CA GLU A 169 6.45 10.66 8.81
C GLU A 169 5.65 9.79 9.80
N ILE A 170 4.39 9.47 9.50
CA ILE A 170 3.58 8.54 10.30
C ILE A 170 4.21 7.13 10.31
N LEU A 171 4.78 6.67 9.20
CA LEU A 171 5.43 5.36 9.10
C LEU A 171 6.81 5.30 9.77
N THR A 172 7.38 6.43 10.20
CA THR A 172 8.61 6.46 11.01
C THR A 172 8.38 6.43 12.52
N PHE A 173 7.11 6.47 12.98
CA PHE A 173 6.79 6.58 14.41
C PHE A 173 6.13 5.37 15.08
N ASP A 174 6.15 4.19 14.47
CA ASP A 174 5.83 2.93 15.16
C ASP A 174 6.84 1.81 14.86
N ASN A 175 7.89 1.76 15.69
CA ASN A 175 8.52 0.61 16.38
C ASN A 175 8.65 -0.74 15.62
N ILE A 176 9.87 -1.26 15.39
CA ILE A 176 10.60 -2.14 16.35
C ILE A 176 9.70 -3.20 17.00
#